data_AF-A0A2X3JZ12-F1
#
_entry.id   AF-A0A2X3JZ12-F1
#
_cell.length_a   1.000
_cell.length_b   1.000
_cell.length_c   1.000
_cell.angle_alpha   90.00
_cell.angle_beta   90.00
_cell.angle_gamma   90.00
#
_symmetry.space_group_name_H-M   'P 1'
#
loop_
_entity.id
_entity.type
_entity.pdbx_description
1 polymer ?
#
loop_
_entity_poly.entity_id
_entity_poly.type
_entity_poly.pdbx_seq_one_letter_code
_entity_poly.pdbx_strand_id
1 'polypeptide(L)'
;MTRAVKAELTACLQQQASAKSGLEECEMAWLEAQEQLEQIAAGRPKQLMAQITTTDANEFSSSAEFTPMRGFSNCHLQTMLPRLFRRQVKFTPYWQRLELPDGDFVDLAWSEDPAQAKHKPRLVVFHGLEGSLNSPYAHGLV
;
A
#
# COMPACT_ATOMS: atom_id res chain seq x y z
N MET A 1 -31.32 -5.25 -26.22
CA MET A 1 -30.30 -4.40 -25.55
C MET A 1 -29.29 -5.16 -24.67
N THR A 2 -29.26 -6.50 -24.65
CA THR A 2 -28.46 -7.29 -23.69
C THR A 2 -27.16 -7.91 -24.24
N ARG A 3 -26.95 -7.93 -25.56
CA ARG A 3 -25.73 -8.52 -26.17
C ARG A 3 -24.54 -7.56 -26.21
N ALA A 4 -24.78 -6.26 -26.38
CA ALA A 4 -23.73 -5.24 -26.47
C ALA A 4 -22.96 -5.08 -25.15
N VAL A 5 -23.69 -4.93 -24.04
CA VAL A 5 -23.11 -4.81 -22.68
C VAL A 5 -22.27 -6.04 -22.29
N LYS A 6 -22.69 -7.25 -22.71
CA LYS A 6 -21.92 -8.47 -22.45
C LYS A 6 -20.60 -8.53 -23.25
N ALA A 7 -20.59 -8.01 -24.47
CA ALA A 7 -19.39 -7.90 -25.29
C ALA A 7 -18.40 -6.88 -24.69
N GLU A 8 -18.91 -5.75 -24.21
CA GLU A 8 -18.11 -4.71 -23.55
C GLU A 8 -17.45 -5.21 -22.26
N LEU A 9 -18.19 -5.93 -21.40
CA LEU A 9 -17.63 -6.52 -20.18
C LEU A 9 -16.54 -7.55 -20.48
N THR A 10 -16.72 -8.35 -21.55
CA THR A 10 -15.72 -9.36 -21.96
C THR A 10 -14.45 -8.70 -22.47
N ALA A 11 -14.56 -7.61 -23.22
CA ALA A 11 -13.42 -6.82 -23.66
C ALA A 11 -12.66 -6.17 -22.49
N CYS A 12 -13.39 -5.65 -21.50
CA CYS A 12 -12.81 -5.06 -20.30
C CYS A 12 -12.01 -6.08 -19.48
N LEU A 13 -12.57 -7.27 -19.25
CA LEU A 13 -11.88 -8.36 -18.55
C LEU A 13 -10.64 -8.84 -19.31
N GLN A 14 -10.71 -8.92 -20.65
CA GLN A 14 -9.56 -9.27 -21.48
C GLN A 14 -8.44 -8.22 -21.40
N GLN A 15 -8.82 -6.94 -21.38
CA GLN A 15 -7.88 -5.83 -21.22
C GLN A 15 -7.22 -5.85 -19.83
N GLN A 16 -7.98 -6.13 -18.77
CA GLN A 16 -7.45 -6.27 -17.43
C GLN A 16 -6.48 -7.45 -17.30
N ALA A 17 -6.81 -8.60 -17.91
CA ALA A 17 -5.93 -9.76 -17.94
C ALA A 17 -4.60 -9.46 -18.67
N SER A 18 -4.66 -8.77 -19.81
CA SER A 18 -3.48 -8.35 -20.55
C SER A 18 -2.63 -7.32 -19.81
N ALA A 19 -3.26 -6.39 -19.07
CA ALA A 19 -2.53 -5.42 -18.25
C ALA A 19 -1.81 -6.11 -17.08
N LYS A 20 -2.45 -7.11 -16.47
CA LYS A 20 -1.86 -7.90 -15.39
C LYS A 20 -0.65 -8.71 -15.88
N SER A 21 -0.76 -9.39 -17.03
CA SER A 21 0.38 -10.14 -17.58
C SER A 21 1.56 -9.23 -17.93
N GLY A 22 1.31 -8.02 -18.44
CA GLY A 22 2.36 -7.04 -18.70
C GLY A 22 3.10 -6.58 -17.44
N LEU A 23 2.39 -6.44 -16.31
CA LEU A 23 3.02 -6.11 -15.03
C LEU A 23 3.88 -7.27 -14.49
N GLU A 24 3.39 -8.51 -14.62
CA GLU A 24 4.15 -9.71 -14.24
C GLU A 24 5.42 -9.85 -15.10
N GLU A 25 5.35 -9.56 -16.41
CA GLU A 25 6.52 -9.51 -17.30
C GLU A 25 7.53 -8.43 -16.89
N CYS A 26 7.07 -7.23 -16.52
CA CYS A 26 7.94 -6.17 -16.01
C CYS A 26 8.59 -6.54 -14.68
N GLU A 27 7.86 -7.19 -13.77
CA GLU A 27 8.39 -7.66 -12.48
C GLU A 27 9.48 -8.72 -12.68
N MET A 28 9.26 -9.68 -13.58
CA MET A 28 10.25 -10.69 -13.93
C MET A 28 11.49 -10.09 -14.58
N ALA A 29 11.32 -9.13 -15.50
CA ALA A 29 12.43 -8.41 -16.11
C ALA A 29 13.24 -7.60 -15.09
N TRP A 30 12.57 -7.03 -14.08
CA TRP A 30 13.22 -6.30 -13.00
C TRP A 30 14.02 -7.23 -12.08
N LEU A 31 13.46 -8.39 -11.73
CA LEU A 31 14.16 -9.42 -10.95
C LEU A 31 15.37 -9.99 -11.69
N GLU A 32 15.26 -10.23 -13.01
CA GLU A 32 16.38 -10.67 -13.84
C GLU A 32 17.49 -9.59 -13.91
N ALA A 33 17.10 -8.32 -14.05
CA ALA A 33 18.06 -7.21 -14.03
C ALA A 33 18.77 -7.08 -12.67
N GLN A 34 18.07 -7.31 -11.56
CA GLN A 34 18.66 -7.33 -10.23
C GLN A 34 19.66 -8.48 -10.08
N GLU A 35 19.30 -9.70 -10.50
CA GLU A 35 20.20 -10.86 -10.46
C GLU A 35 21.45 -10.62 -11.32
N GLN A 36 21.29 -10.05 -12.51
CA GLN A 36 22.43 -9.67 -13.36
C GLN A 36 23.34 -8.63 -12.68
N LEU A 37 22.78 -7.63 -12.00
CA LEU A 37 23.56 -6.65 -11.24
C LEU A 37 24.32 -7.30 -10.07
N GLU A 38 23.72 -8.25 -9.38
CA GLU A 38 24.35 -9.00 -8.29
C GLU A 38 25.49 -9.89 -8.80
N GLN A 39 25.34 -10.54 -9.96
CA GLN A 39 26.40 -11.33 -10.61
C GLN A 39 27.56 -10.45 -11.10
N ILE A 40 27.26 -9.28 -11.67
CA ILE A 40 28.27 -8.29 -12.09
C ILE A 40 28.99 -7.70 -10.86
N ALA A 41 28.29 -7.52 -9.74
CA ALA A 41 28.89 -7.10 -8.48
C ALA A 41 29.76 -8.20 -7.84
N ALA A 42 29.37 -9.48 -7.99
CA ALA A 42 30.12 -10.64 -7.50
C ALA A 42 31.44 -10.88 -8.25
N GLY A 43 31.55 -10.41 -9.50
CA GLY A 43 32.77 -10.49 -10.32
C GLY A 43 33.81 -9.38 -10.09
N ARG A 44 33.53 -8.37 -9.25
CA ARG A 44 34.49 -7.29 -8.95
C ARG A 44 35.33 -7.63 -7.71
N PRO A 45 36.67 -7.44 -7.73
CA PRO A 45 37.46 -7.51 -6.51
C PRO A 45 36.90 -6.50 -5.50
N LYS A 46 36.61 -6.97 -4.29
CA LYS A 46 35.92 -6.26 -3.18
C LYS A 46 36.67 -5.05 -2.61
N GLN A 47 37.53 -4.38 -3.39
CA GLN A 47 38.43 -3.33 -2.90
C GLN A 47 38.10 -1.91 -3.37
N LEU A 48 37.09 -1.69 -4.23
CA LEU A 48 36.86 -0.36 -4.80
C LEU A 48 35.44 0.23 -4.68
N MET A 49 34.55 -0.36 -3.88
CA MET A 49 33.22 0.25 -3.59
C MET A 49 32.98 0.47 -2.10
N ALA A 50 33.96 1.05 -1.41
CA ALA A 50 33.84 1.51 -0.01
C ALA A 50 34.27 2.98 0.14
N GLN A 51 34.05 3.82 -0.88
CA GLN A 51 34.41 5.25 -0.84
C GLN A 51 33.32 6.18 -1.36
N ILE A 52 32.05 5.78 -1.29
CA ILE A 52 30.95 6.73 -1.34
C ILE A 52 30.05 6.40 -0.15
N THR A 53 30.12 7.24 0.88
CA THR A 53 29.30 7.22 2.11
C THR A 53 29.76 6.29 3.23
N THR A 54 30.95 6.56 3.79
CA THR A 54 31.26 6.24 5.19
C THR A 54 31.44 7.53 5.98
N THR A 55 30.36 8.31 6.05
CA THR A 55 30.20 9.32 7.11
C THR A 55 29.07 8.81 8.00
N ASP A 56 29.47 8.25 9.14
CA ASP A 56 28.69 8.10 10.38
C ASP A 56 27.47 7.17 10.38
N ALA A 57 27.50 6.05 9.63
CA ALA A 57 26.48 5.00 9.77
C ALA A 57 26.76 3.99 10.92
N ASN A 58 27.88 4.12 11.64
CA ASN A 58 28.29 3.13 12.65
C ASN A 58 27.80 3.43 14.08
N GLU A 59 27.01 4.49 14.30
CA GLU A 59 26.38 4.76 15.61
C GLU A 59 24.98 4.12 15.78
N PHE A 60 24.37 3.56 14.73
CA PHE A 60 22.97 3.10 14.80
C PHE A 60 22.77 1.57 14.70
N SER A 61 23.83 0.78 14.73
CA SER A 61 23.73 -0.68 14.72
C SER A 61 23.85 -1.26 16.13
N SER A 62 22.90 -0.89 17.01
CA SER A 62 22.51 -1.78 18.09
C SER A 62 21.25 -2.51 17.63
N SER A 63 21.41 -3.70 17.04
CA SER A 63 20.29 -4.63 16.86
C SER A 63 19.81 -5.05 18.25
N ALA A 64 18.95 -4.23 18.84
CA ALA A 64 18.29 -4.56 20.09
C ALA A 64 17.48 -5.83 19.86
N GLU A 65 17.82 -6.89 20.58
CA GLU A 65 17.07 -8.14 20.55
C GLU A 65 15.62 -7.85 20.95
N PHE A 66 14.67 -8.16 20.05
CA PHE A 66 13.27 -7.84 20.27
C PHE A 66 12.76 -8.59 21.51
N THR A 67 12.46 -7.84 22.56
CA THR A 67 11.91 -8.40 23.79
C THR A 67 10.42 -8.08 23.84
N PRO A 68 9.52 -9.07 23.69
CA PRO A 68 8.09 -8.82 23.73
C PRO A 68 7.66 -8.33 25.12
N MET A 69 6.56 -7.57 25.17
CA MET A 69 5.95 -7.15 26.43
C MET A 69 5.64 -8.38 27.30
N ARG A 70 5.89 -8.29 28.62
CA ARG A 70 5.62 -9.40 29.55
C ARG A 70 4.16 -9.85 29.42
N GLY A 71 3.95 -11.14 29.15
CA GLY A 71 2.62 -11.73 28.91
C GLY A 71 2.18 -11.79 27.44
N PHE A 72 2.95 -11.23 26.50
CA PHE A 72 2.68 -11.23 25.06
C PHE A 72 3.76 -11.99 24.28
N SER A 73 4.23 -13.15 24.75
CA SER A 73 5.27 -13.93 24.05
C SER A 73 4.77 -14.70 22.82
N ASN A 74 3.45 -14.90 22.69
CA ASN A 74 2.86 -15.63 21.58
C ASN A 74 2.66 -14.71 20.35
N CYS A 75 3.44 -14.94 19.30
CA CYS A 75 3.44 -14.16 18.06
C CYS A 75 2.09 -14.19 17.31
N HIS A 76 1.36 -15.31 17.38
CA HIS A 76 0.04 -15.42 16.76
C HIS A 76 -1.00 -14.60 17.51
N LEU A 77 -0.94 -14.58 18.84
CA LEU A 77 -1.81 -13.72 19.64
C LEU A 77 -1.51 -12.24 19.39
N GLN A 78 -0.24 -11.83 19.31
CA GLN A 78 0.13 -10.46 18.94
C GLN A 78 -0.49 -10.02 17.60
N THR A 79 -0.53 -10.92 16.63
CA THR A 79 -1.10 -10.65 15.30
C THR A 79 -2.63 -10.65 15.28
N MET A 80 -3.26 -11.50 16.10
CA MET A 80 -4.72 -11.68 16.12
C MET A 80 -5.45 -10.70 17.03
N LEU A 81 -4.83 -10.28 18.14
CA LEU A 81 -5.42 -9.38 19.13
C LEU A 81 -5.92 -8.05 18.52
N PRO A 82 -5.19 -7.38 17.61
CA PRO A 82 -5.69 -6.19 16.93
C PRO A 82 -6.94 -6.42 16.11
N ARG A 83 -7.27 -7.66 15.71
CA ARG A 83 -8.52 -8.01 15.02
C ARG A 83 -9.66 -8.23 16.01
N LEU A 84 -9.38 -8.88 17.14
CA LEU A 84 -10.38 -9.21 18.17
C LEU A 84 -10.86 -7.98 18.96
N PHE A 85 -9.97 -7.01 19.18
CA PHE A 85 -10.24 -5.80 19.96
C PHE A 85 -10.40 -4.53 19.10
N ARG A 86 -10.76 -4.67 17.82
CA ARG A 86 -10.93 -3.50 16.94
C ARG A 86 -11.96 -2.53 17.50
N ARG A 87 -11.51 -1.29 17.67
CA ARG A 87 -12.39 -0.17 17.99
C ARG A 87 -13.18 0.17 16.73
N GLN A 88 -14.50 0.21 16.83
CA GLN A 88 -15.33 0.70 15.73
C GLN A 88 -15.09 2.20 15.57
N VAL A 89 -14.86 2.62 14.33
CA VAL A 89 -14.79 4.01 13.95
C VAL A 89 -16.19 4.60 14.07
N LYS A 90 -16.40 5.45 15.07
CA LYS A 90 -17.71 6.06 15.36
C LYS A 90 -17.72 7.52 14.90
N PHE A 91 -17.66 7.75 13.59
CA PHE A 91 -18.02 9.05 13.03
C PHE A 91 -18.96 8.86 11.85
N THR A 92 -19.80 9.88 11.60
CA THR A 92 -20.67 9.93 10.43
C THR A 92 -19.92 10.66 9.33
N PRO A 93 -19.51 9.99 8.24
CA PRO A 93 -18.75 10.62 7.18
C PRO A 93 -19.59 11.66 6.44
N TYR A 94 -18.96 12.79 6.09
CA TYR A 94 -19.50 13.71 5.09
C TYR A 94 -19.03 13.25 3.71
N TRP A 95 -19.96 12.84 2.85
CA TRP A 95 -19.65 12.32 1.52
C TRP A 95 -19.53 13.45 0.49
N GLN A 96 -18.51 13.38 -0.34
CA GLN A 96 -18.31 14.27 -1.47
C GLN A 96 -17.82 13.47 -2.67
N ARG A 97 -18.54 13.53 -3.79
CA ARG A 97 -18.07 13.02 -5.08
C ARG A 97 -17.37 14.12 -5.86
N LEU A 98 -16.19 13.82 -6.37
CA LEU A 98 -15.47 14.65 -7.32
C LEU A 98 -15.53 13.99 -8.70
N GLU A 99 -16.09 14.69 -9.67
CA GLU A 99 -16.04 14.30 -11.08
C GLU A 99 -14.71 14.77 -11.66
N LEU A 100 -14.00 13.90 -12.37
CA LEU A 100 -12.71 14.21 -12.99
C LEU A 100 -12.90 14.61 -14.46
N PRO A 101 -11.98 15.40 -15.06
CA PRO A 101 -12.11 15.85 -16.44
C PRO A 101 -12.09 14.74 -17.50
N ASP A 102 -11.62 13.54 -17.14
CA ASP A 102 -11.61 12.33 -17.98
C ASP A 102 -12.94 11.56 -17.94
N GLY A 103 -13.91 12.03 -17.15
CA GLY A 103 -15.20 11.37 -16.97
C GLY A 103 -15.21 10.26 -15.92
N ASP A 104 -14.12 10.10 -15.16
CA ASP A 104 -14.08 9.24 -13.98
C ASP A 104 -14.52 10.01 -12.71
N PHE A 105 -14.63 9.32 -11.57
CA PHE A 105 -15.03 9.93 -10.30
C PHE A 105 -14.20 9.43 -9.11
N VAL A 106 -14.07 10.30 -8.10
CA VAL A 106 -13.47 9.98 -6.80
C VAL A 106 -14.47 10.28 -5.69
N ASP A 107 -14.81 9.28 -4.89
CA ASP A 107 -15.63 9.45 -3.69
C ASP A 107 -14.74 9.72 -2.47
N LEU A 108 -14.99 10.85 -1.81
CA LEU A 108 -14.33 11.26 -0.58
C LEU A 108 -15.29 11.12 0.61
N ALA A 109 -14.78 10.56 1.71
CA ALA A 109 -15.46 10.52 3.00
C ALA A 109 -14.68 11.35 4.01
N TRP A 110 -15.23 12.50 4.41
CA TRP A 110 -14.61 13.40 5.39
C TRP A 110 -15.07 13.06 6.81
N SER A 111 -14.17 13.19 7.78
CA SER A 111 -14.48 13.01 9.21
C SER A 111 -15.33 14.15 9.80
N GLU A 112 -15.25 15.33 9.21
CA GLU A 112 -16.00 16.53 9.56
C GLU A 112 -16.27 17.37 8.28
N ASP A 113 -17.11 18.40 8.39
CA ASP A 113 -17.42 19.27 7.25
C ASP A 113 -16.15 19.97 6.72
N PRO A 114 -15.74 19.70 5.46
CA PRO A 114 -14.52 20.26 4.89
C PRO A 114 -14.55 21.79 4.78
N ALA A 115 -15.73 22.42 4.75
CA ALA A 115 -15.85 23.88 4.72
C ALA A 115 -15.45 24.52 6.06
N GLN A 116 -15.68 23.82 7.18
CA GLN A 116 -15.39 24.27 8.53
C GLN A 116 -13.95 23.91 8.96
N ALA A 117 -13.38 22.87 8.36
CA ALA A 117 -12.08 22.31 8.71
C ALA A 117 -10.90 22.83 7.87
N LYS A 118 -11.05 23.91 7.10
CA LYS A 118 -10.02 24.38 6.14
C LYS A 118 -8.63 24.65 6.74
N HIS A 119 -8.58 24.97 8.03
CA HIS A 119 -7.36 25.32 8.77
C HIS A 119 -6.69 24.12 9.46
N LYS A 120 -7.30 22.93 9.42
CA LYS A 120 -6.78 21.73 10.09
C LYS A 120 -5.84 20.95 9.15
N PRO A 121 -4.81 20.27 9.68
CA PRO A 121 -3.99 19.37 8.87
C PRO A 121 -4.86 18.24 8.29
N ARG A 122 -4.55 17.82 7.06
CA ARG A 122 -5.31 16.80 6.34
C ARG A 122 -4.50 15.51 6.26
N LEU A 123 -5.09 14.42 6.71
CA LEU A 123 -4.62 13.07 6.47
C LEU A 123 -5.52 12.44 5.41
N VAL A 124 -4.92 11.92 4.34
CA VAL A 124 -5.63 11.20 3.29
C VAL A 124 -5.26 9.74 3.39
N VAL A 125 -6.28 8.87 3.47
CA VAL A 125 -6.11 7.42 3.53
C VAL A 125 -6.73 6.83 2.28
N PHE A 126 -5.91 6.15 1.48
CA PHE A 126 -6.38 5.40 0.32
C PHE A 126 -6.66 3.95 0.72
N HIS A 127 -7.79 3.42 0.30
CA HIS A 127 -8.04 1.99 0.39
C HIS A 127 -7.45 1.27 -0.83
N GLY A 128 -7.11 -0.01 -0.69
CA GLY A 128 -6.67 -0.84 -1.83
C GLY A 128 -7.81 -1.12 -2.82
N LEU A 129 -7.49 -1.84 -3.90
CA LEU A 129 -8.50 -2.35 -4.85
C LEU A 129 -9.59 -3.11 -4.09
N GLU A 130 -10.85 -2.82 -4.39
CA GLU A 130 -12.07 -3.37 -3.76
C GLU A 130 -12.38 -2.91 -2.33
N GLY A 131 -11.61 -1.95 -1.81
CA GLY A 131 -11.88 -1.32 -0.53
C GLY A 131 -12.98 -0.25 -0.57
N SER A 132 -13.45 0.14 0.60
CA SER A 132 -14.22 1.37 0.85
C SER A 132 -14.04 1.76 2.30
N LEU A 133 -14.56 2.93 2.73
CA LEU A 133 -14.59 3.32 4.14
C LEU A 133 -15.21 2.23 5.03
N ASN A 134 -16.22 1.51 4.51
CA ASN A 134 -16.93 0.46 5.23
C ASN A 134 -16.19 -0.89 5.22
N SER A 135 -15.06 -1.00 4.52
CA SER A 135 -14.30 -2.25 4.50
C SER A 135 -13.67 -2.53 5.87
N PRO A 136 -13.67 -3.78 6.35
CA PRO A 136 -13.09 -4.12 7.65
C PRO A 136 -11.64 -3.64 7.82
N TYR A 137 -10.88 -3.52 6.73
CA TYR A 137 -9.49 -3.07 6.71
C TYR A 137 -9.31 -1.55 6.96
N ALA A 138 -10.17 -0.71 6.38
CA ALA A 138 -10.05 0.76 6.46
C ALA A 138 -10.30 1.32 7.88
N HIS A 139 -11.07 0.60 8.70
CA HIS A 139 -11.42 0.98 10.08
C HIS A 139 -10.25 1.05 11.07
N GLY A 140 -9.05 0.59 10.69
CA GLY A 140 -7.87 0.65 11.57
C GLY A 140 -7.10 1.98 11.50
N LEU A 141 -7.38 2.83 10.51
CA LEU A 141 -6.60 4.03 10.20
C LEU A 141 -7.36 5.35 10.43
N VAL A 142 -8.65 5.29 10.78
CA VAL A 142 -9.53 6.46 10.95
C VAL A 142 -10.20 6.45 12.31
#